data_AF-A0A1I3ZZC2-F1
#
_entry.id   AF-A0A1I3ZZC2-F1
#
_cell.length_a   1.000
_cell.length_b   1.000
_cell.length_c   1.000
_cell.angle_alpha   90.00
_cell.angle_beta   90.00
_cell.angle_gamma   90.00
#
_symmetry.space_group_name_H-M   'P 1'
#
loop_
_entity.id
_entity.type
_entity.pdbx_description
1 polymer ?
#
loop_
_entity_poly.entity_id
_entity_poly.type
_entity_poly.pdbx_seq_one_letter_code
_entity_poly.pdbx_strand_id
1 'polypeptide(L)' 'MSTKIAVNGFGRVGRTVLRRLLDTDSDLEVVAVNDLSDIENLD' A
#
# COMPACT_ATOMS: atom_id res chain seq x y z
N MET A 1 -10.25 -6.81 -14.43
CA MET A 1 -9.01 -6.10 -14.77
C MET A 1 -8.77 -5.18 -13.59
N SER A 2 -7.72 -5.42 -12.81
CA SER A 2 -7.44 -4.61 -11.61
C SER A 2 -6.92 -3.22 -12.01
N THR A 3 -7.40 -2.19 -11.33
CA THR A 3 -6.82 -0.85 -11.42
C THR A 3 -5.53 -0.82 -10.62
N LYS A 4 -4.41 -0.58 -11.31
CA LYS A 4 -3.09 -0.53 -10.68
C LYS A 4 -2.85 0.82 -10.01
N ILE A 5 -2.46 0.78 -8.75
CA ILE A 5 -2.19 1.97 -7.93
C ILE A 5 -0.83 1.89 -7.24
N ALA A 6 -0.27 3.05 -6.90
CA ALA A 6 0.89 3.16 -6.03
C ALA A 6 0.52 3.97 -4.77
N VAL A 7 1.16 3.66 -3.64
CA VAL A 7 1.00 4.41 -2.39
C VAL A 7 2.24 5.27 -2.16
N ASN A 8 2.08 6.60 -2.15
CA ASN A 8 3.16 7.53 -1.81
C ASN A 8 2.97 8.03 -0.36
N GLY A 9 3.87 7.59 0.53
CA GLY A 9 3.77 7.75 1.98
C GLY A 9 3.22 6.47 2.64
N PHE A 10 4.11 5.53 2.99
CA PHE A 10 3.77 4.25 3.61
C PHE A 10 3.77 4.29 5.14
N GLY A 11 3.31 5.41 5.70
CA GLY A 11 3.07 5.59 7.13
C GLY A 11 1.79 4.90 7.62
N ARG A 12 1.23 5.39 8.73
CA ARG A 12 0.03 4.82 9.38
C ARG A 12 -1.16 4.62 8.44
N VAL A 13 -1.43 5.59 7.56
CA VAL A 13 -2.57 5.53 6.61
C VAL A 13 -2.23 4.61 5.44
N GLY A 14 -1.06 4.76 4.81
CA GLY A 14 -0.64 3.90 3.70
C GLY A 14 -0.68 2.40 4.05
N ARG A 15 -0.16 2.02 5.23
CA ARG A 15 -0.24 0.65 5.74
C ARG A 15 -1.67 0.18 5.99
N THR A 16 -2.52 1.06 6.52
CA THR A 16 -3.93 0.72 6.79
C THR A 16 -4.71 0.54 5.50
N VAL A 17 -4.45 1.37 4.49
CA VAL A 17 -5.03 1.21 3.14
C VAL A 17 -4.60 -0.13 2.55
N LEU A 18 -3.30 -0.46 2.53
CA LEU A 18 -2.84 -1.74 2.02
C LEU A 18 -3.51 -2.93 2.72
N ARG A 19 -3.56 -2.92 4.07
CA ARG A 19 -4.25 -3.99 4.82
C ARG A 19 -5.72 -4.11 4.41
N ARG A 20 -6.44 -3.00 4.29
CA ARG A 20 -7.86 -3.03 3.91
C ARG A 20 -8.06 -3.53 2.48
N LEU A 21 -7.18 -3.17 1.55
CA LEU A 21 -7.25 -3.66 0.18
C LEU A 21 -6.96 -5.17 0.09
N LEU A 22 -6.11 -5.72 0.96
CA LEU A 22 -5.86 -7.16 1.03
C LEU A 22 -6.98 -7.93 1.73
N ASP A 23 -7.62 -7.32 2.73
CA ASP A 23 -8.73 -7.92 3.49
C ASP A 23 -10.09 -7.84 2.77
N THR A 24 -10.19 -7.05 1.69
CA THR A 24 -11.43 -6.84 0.93
C THR A 24 -11.28 -7.32 -0.50
N ASP A 25 -12.38 -7.70 -1.14
CA ASP A 25 -12.40 -8.05 -2.56
C ASP A 25 -12.36 -6.77 -3.40
N SER A 26 -11.18 -6.13 -3.41
CA SER A 26 -10.94 -4.86 -4.09
C SER A 26 -10.47 -5.10 -5.53
N ASP A 27 -11.01 -4.33 -6.47
CA ASP A 27 -10.54 -4.30 -7.86
C ASP A 27 -9.27 -3.42 -8.02
N LEU A 28 -8.60 -3.07 -6.90
CA LEU A 28 -7.37 -2.27 -6.85
C LEU A 28 -6.16 -3.17 -6.56
N GLU A 29 -5.10 -3.01 -7.34
CA GLU A 29 -3.82 -3.71 -7.18
C GLU A 29 -2.72 -2.71 -6.80
N VAL A 30 -2.16 -2.83 -5.59
CA VAL A 30 -1.02 -2.01 -5.17
C VAL A 30 0.25 -2.59 -5.79
N VAL A 31 0.84 -1.86 -6.75
CA VAL A 31 2.03 -2.31 -7.49
C VAL A 31 3.34 -1.71 -6.97
N ALA A 32 3.26 -0.63 -6.19
CA ALA A 32 4.41 0.03 -5.61
C ALA A 32 4.03 0.82 -4.35
N VAL A 33 5.01 0.95 -3.45
CA VAL A 33 4.97 1.87 -2.32
C VAL A 33 6.22 2.73 -2.32
N ASN A 34 6.09 3.99 -1.93
CA ASN A 34 7.21 4.91 -1.73
C ASN A 34 7.13 5.50 -0.33
N ASP A 35 8.24 5.50 0.41
CA ASP A 35 8.37 6.12 1.72
C ASP A 35 9.76 6.75 1.87
N LEU A 36 9.95 7.59 2.89
CA LEU A 36 11.25 8.16 3.21
C LEU A 36 12.06 7.26 4.15
N SER A 37 11.42 6.25 4.74
CA SER A 37 12.04 5.27 5.62
C SER A 37 12.66 4.13 4.82
N ASP A 38 13.79 3.61 5.29
CA ASP A 38 14.39 2.40 4.71
C ASP A 38 13.48 1.17 4.90
N ILE A 39 13.69 0.14 4.08
CA ILE A 39 12.85 -1.06 4.08
C ILE A 39 12.88 -1.81 5.42
N GLU A 40 13.99 -1.71 6.14
CA GLU A 40 14.18 -2.28 7.47
C GLU A 40 13.32 -1.60 8.54
N ASN A 41 12.81 -0.40 8.28
CA ASN A 41 11.96 0.37 9.18
C ASN A 41 10.46 0.36 8.76
N LEU A 42 10.13 -0.39 7.71
CA LEU A 42 8.77 -0.55 7.19
C LEU A 42 8.12 -1.81 7.78
N ASP A 43 7.89 -1.77 9.11
CA ASP A 43 7.14 -2.80 9.87
C ASP A 43 5.61 -2.76 9.62
#